data_AF-A0A535NLM6-F1
#
_entry.id   AF-A0A535NLM6-F1
#
_cell.length_a   1.000
_cell.length_b   1.000
_cell.length_c   1.000
_cell.angle_alpha   90.00
_cell.angle_beta   90.00
_cell.angle_gamma   90.00
#
_symmetry.space_group_name_H-M   'P 1'
#
loop_
_entity.id
_entity.type
_entity.pdbx_description
1 polymer ?
#
loop_
_entity_poly.entity_id
_entity_poly.type
_entity_poly.pdbx_seq_one_letter_code
_entity_poly.pdbx_strand_id
1 'polypeptide(L)'
;MTTARFVDHCRNCGYKLWPSSVMASAAFKAWRAADPEPRSKVSRFDLELPVEEEAVVDYEARAHELGIHIFPNSNWPFTICLGALFLGLAAIPLAGAVRIALAVIGGVIFLVGVVGWVWVEDQKMYEASAAGGEAEH
;
A
#
# COMPACT_ATOMS: atom_id res chain seq x y z
N MET A 1 -21.50 -9.72 2.74
CA MET A 1 -21.98 -11.13 2.85
C MET A 1 -23.28 -11.21 3.66
N THR A 2 -24.30 -11.95 3.22
CA THR A 2 -25.54 -12.21 3.99
C THR A 2 -25.42 -13.53 4.75
N THR A 3 -25.24 -13.48 6.08
CA THR A 3 -25.32 -14.69 6.92
C THR A 3 -26.77 -15.19 6.93
N ALA A 4 -27.01 -16.33 6.28
CA ALA A 4 -28.33 -16.96 6.29
C ALA A 4 -28.62 -17.57 7.68
N ARG A 5 -29.76 -17.21 8.27
CA ARG A 5 -30.18 -17.69 9.60
C ARG A 5 -30.83 -19.08 9.48
N PHE A 6 -30.10 -20.13 9.87
CA PHE A 6 -30.58 -21.52 9.82
C PHE A 6 -31.08 -22.03 11.18
N VAL A 7 -31.97 -21.27 11.82
CA VAL A 7 -32.61 -21.63 13.09
C VAL A 7 -34.08 -21.99 12.89
N ASP A 8 -34.61 -22.94 13.68
CA ASP A 8 -35.99 -23.44 13.54
C ASP A 8 -37.04 -22.34 13.78
N HIS A 9 -36.76 -21.43 14.70
CA HIS A 9 -37.63 -20.30 15.05
C HIS A 9 -36.86 -18.97 15.07
N CYS A 10 -37.57 -17.88 14.77
CA CYS A 10 -37.04 -16.53 14.93
C CYS A 10 -36.98 -16.17 16.41
N ARG A 11 -35.81 -15.78 16.91
CA ARG A 11 -35.63 -15.40 18.33
C ARG A 11 -36.42 -14.14 18.75
N ASN A 12 -36.74 -13.25 17.80
CA ASN A 12 -37.41 -11.97 18.09
C ASN A 12 -38.95 -12.10 18.13
N CYS A 13 -39.52 -12.99 17.31
CA CYS A 13 -40.98 -13.10 17.18
C CYS A 13 -41.52 -14.52 17.39
N GLY A 14 -40.68 -15.50 17.67
CA GLY A 14 -41.08 -16.89 17.93
C GLY A 14 -41.61 -17.65 16.71
N TYR A 15 -41.77 -16.99 15.55
CA TYR A 15 -42.28 -17.63 14.35
C TYR A 15 -41.34 -18.68 13.80
N LYS A 16 -41.93 -19.77 13.32
CA LYS A 16 -41.21 -20.89 12.75
C LYS A 16 -40.69 -20.52 11.36
N LEU A 17 -39.37 -20.52 11.20
CA LEU A 17 -38.69 -20.15 9.95
C LEU A 17 -38.48 -21.36 9.04
N TRP A 18 -38.40 -22.55 9.62
CA TRP A 18 -38.20 -23.81 8.93
C TRP A 18 -39.26 -24.83 9.34
N PRO A 19 -39.63 -25.80 8.49
CA PRO A 19 -40.63 -26.80 8.89
C PRO A 19 -40.19 -27.67 10.07
N SER A 20 -38.88 -27.82 10.30
CA SER A 20 -38.30 -28.45 11.48
C SER A 20 -36.84 -28.05 11.69
N SER A 21 -36.34 -28.24 12.92
CA SER A 21 -34.92 -28.09 13.28
C SER A 21 -33.99 -29.01 12.47
N VAL A 22 -34.48 -30.18 12.06
CA VAL A 22 -33.75 -31.14 11.21
C VAL A 22 -33.53 -30.55 9.81
N MET A 23 -34.58 -29.98 9.22
CA MET A 23 -34.49 -29.34 7.90
C MET A 23 -33.59 -28.10 7.92
N ALA A 24 -33.70 -27.27 8.97
CA ALA A 24 -32.81 -26.12 9.14
C ALA A 24 -31.33 -26.55 9.22
N SER A 25 -31.04 -27.63 9.95
CA SER A 25 -29.68 -28.17 10.09
C SER A 25 -29.16 -28.76 8.78
N ALA A 26 -30.02 -29.44 8.01
CA ALA A 26 -29.65 -29.99 6.71
C ALA A 26 -29.34 -28.89 5.70
N ALA A 27 -30.15 -27.83 5.67
CA ALA A 27 -29.93 -26.68 4.81
C ALA A 27 -28.65 -25.91 5.17
N PHE A 28 -28.34 -25.77 6.46
CA PHE A 28 -27.05 -25.19 6.90
C PHE A 28 -25.85 -25.99 6.41
N LYS A 29 -25.92 -27.32 6.52
CA LYS A 29 -24.84 -28.21 6.03
C LYS A 29 -24.67 -28.10 4.52
N ALA A 30 -25.76 -28.08 3.76
CA ALA A 30 -25.73 -27.89 2.31
C ALA A 30 -25.15 -26.52 1.92
N TRP A 31 -25.56 -25.46 2.62
CA TRP A 31 -25.06 -24.10 2.39
C TRP A 31 -23.56 -23.95 2.71
N ARG A 32 -23.06 -24.60 3.77
CA ARG A 32 -21.63 -24.66 4.10
C ARG A 32 -20.84 -25.49 3.09
N ALA A 33 -21.40 -26.61 2.63
CA ALA A 33 -20.72 -27.49 1.68
C ALA A 33 -20.56 -26.85 0.28
N ALA A 34 -21.45 -25.94 -0.09
CA ALA A 34 -21.40 -25.25 -1.38
C ALA A 34 -20.22 -24.26 -1.53
N ASP A 35 -19.62 -23.81 -0.43
CA ASP A 35 -18.54 -22.81 -0.43
C ASP A 35 -17.77 -22.87 0.91
N PRO A 36 -16.87 -23.87 1.07
CA PRO A 36 -16.34 -24.25 2.38
C PRO A 36 -15.30 -23.26 2.95
N GLU A 37 -14.61 -22.50 2.10
CA GLU A 37 -13.48 -21.66 2.50
C GLU A 37 -13.92 -20.49 3.41
N PRO A 38 -14.89 -19.64 3.02
CA PRO A 38 -15.42 -18.60 3.90
C PRO A 38 -16.44 -19.13 4.92
N ARG A 39 -17.19 -20.21 4.62
CA ARG A 39 -18.35 -20.63 5.43
C ARG A 39 -18.04 -21.68 6.51
N SER A 40 -16.83 -22.25 6.51
CA SER A 40 -16.42 -23.23 7.52
C SER A 40 -16.32 -22.64 8.93
N LYS A 41 -16.06 -21.34 9.03
CA LYS A 41 -15.89 -20.60 10.29
C LYS A 41 -17.22 -20.14 10.90
N VAL A 42 -18.33 -20.25 10.15
CA VAL A 42 -19.65 -19.79 10.58
C VAL A 42 -20.36 -20.88 11.37
N SER A 43 -20.85 -20.56 12.57
CA SER A 43 -21.78 -21.39 13.34
C SER A 43 -23.22 -21.07 12.97
N ARG A 44 -24.10 -22.08 13.02
CA ARG A 44 -25.55 -21.89 12.80
C ARG A 44 -26.22 -21.00 13.86
N PHE A 45 -25.53 -20.79 14.98
CA PHE A 45 -26.02 -20.04 16.13
C PHE A 45 -25.42 -18.64 16.23
N ASP A 46 -24.48 -18.29 15.34
CA ASP A 46 -23.90 -16.96 15.32
C ASP A 46 -24.98 -15.94 14.93
N LEU A 47 -25.12 -14.92 15.76
CA LEU A 47 -26.12 -13.87 15.59
C LEU A 47 -25.52 -12.59 15.00
N GLU A 48 -24.19 -12.47 15.08
CA GLU A 48 -23.43 -11.34 14.60
C GLU A 48 -22.88 -11.67 13.21
N LEU A 49 -22.97 -10.70 12.29
CA LEU A 49 -22.31 -10.81 11.01
C LEU A 49 -20.79 -10.88 11.27
N PRO A 50 -20.04 -11.79 10.64
CA PRO A 50 -18.58 -11.70 10.69
C PRO A 50 -18.20 -10.32 10.20
N VAL A 51 -17.54 -9.55 11.07
CA VAL A 51 -17.00 -8.25 10.71
C VAL A 51 -15.98 -8.54 9.61
N GLU A 52 -16.22 -8.03 8.41
CA GLU A 52 -15.14 -7.96 7.42
C GLU A 52 -14.10 -7.04 8.04
N GLU A 53 -13.03 -7.61 8.58
CA GLU A 53 -11.86 -6.84 8.95
C GLU A 53 -11.40 -6.17 7.65
N GLU A 54 -11.63 -4.87 7.51
CA GLU A 54 -10.91 -4.08 6.53
C GLU A 54 -9.44 -4.32 6.82
N ALA A 55 -8.81 -5.15 5.99
CA ALA A 55 -7.38 -5.36 6.05
C ALA A 55 -6.75 -4.02 5.70
N VAL A 56 -6.48 -3.21 6.72
CA VAL A 56 -5.59 -2.06 6.62
C VAL A 56 -4.23 -2.66 6.33
N VAL A 57 -3.94 -2.83 5.04
CA VAL A 57 -2.66 -3.36 4.59
C VAL A 57 -1.65 -2.25 4.79
N ASP A 58 -0.77 -2.45 5.75
CA ASP A 58 0.44 -1.65 5.89
C ASP A 58 1.38 -2.02 4.73
N TYR A 59 1.34 -1.19 3.68
CA TYR A 59 2.16 -1.37 2.48
C TYR A 59 3.65 -1.20 2.77
N GLU A 60 4.03 -0.46 3.81
CA GLU A 60 5.42 -0.27 4.21
C GLU A 60 5.94 -1.54 4.88
N ALA A 61 5.17 -2.12 5.81
CA ALA A 61 5.48 -3.41 6.42
C ALA A 61 5.54 -4.54 5.38
N ARG A 62 4.57 -4.59 4.45
CA ARG A 62 4.61 -5.60 3.36
C ARG A 62 5.75 -5.40 2.38
N ALA A 63 6.13 -4.16 2.07
CA ALA A 63 7.30 -3.91 1.24
C ALA A 63 8.60 -4.35 1.92
N HIS A 64 8.72 -4.10 3.24
CA HIS A 64 9.86 -4.55 4.03
C HIS A 64 9.98 -6.08 4.03
N GLU A 65 8.88 -6.81 4.23
CA GLU A 65 8.85 -8.27 4.18
C GLU A 65 9.16 -8.85 2.78
N LEU A 66 8.82 -8.12 1.72
CA LEU A 66 9.15 -8.49 0.34
C LEU A 66 10.59 -8.10 -0.06
N GLY A 67 11.36 -7.49 0.84
CA GLY A 67 12.71 -6.99 0.56
C GLY A 67 12.73 -5.81 -0.43
N ILE A 68 11.60 -5.13 -0.62
CA ILE A 68 11.50 -3.96 -1.49
C ILE A 68 11.91 -2.74 -0.65
N HIS A 69 13.11 -2.22 -0.91
CA HIS A 69 13.54 -0.95 -0.36
C HIS A 69 12.68 0.18 -0.96
N ILE A 70 11.72 0.69 -0.17
CA ILE A 70 11.02 1.93 -0.48
C ILE A 70 11.98 3.07 -0.17
N PHE A 71 12.47 3.74 -1.20
CA PHE A 71 13.26 4.95 -1.04
C PHE A 71 12.36 6.05 -0.46
N PRO A 72 12.82 6.81 0.54
CA PRO A 72 12.08 7.98 1.01
C PRO A 72 11.89 8.99 -0.13
N ASN A 73 10.84 9.80 -0.05
CA ASN A 73 10.57 10.81 -1.08
C ASN A 73 11.78 11.75 -1.29
N SER A 74 12.28 11.79 -2.51
CA SER A 74 13.44 12.59 -2.93
C SER A 74 13.02 13.70 -3.89
N ASN A 75 13.42 14.93 -3.59
CA ASN A 75 13.20 16.08 -4.47
C ASN A 75 14.38 16.34 -5.43
N TRP A 76 15.52 15.67 -5.25
CA TRP A 76 16.72 15.93 -6.02
C TRP A 76 16.60 15.63 -7.52
N PRO A 77 15.90 14.57 -7.97
CA PRO A 77 15.68 14.34 -9.39
C PRO A 77 15.02 15.54 -10.10
N PHE A 78 14.09 16.22 -9.42
CA PHE A 78 13.46 17.42 -9.97
C PHE A 78 14.46 18.57 -10.13
N THR A 79 15.30 18.82 -9.12
CA THR A 79 16.35 19.84 -9.16
C THR A 79 17.36 19.57 -10.29
N ILE A 80 17.78 18.30 -10.47
CA ILE A 80 18.69 17.88 -11.53
C ILE A 80 18.07 18.14 -12.90
N CYS A 81 16.81 17.72 -13.11
CA CYS A 81 16.09 17.96 -14.35
C CYS A 81 15.92 19.45 -14.66
N LEU A 82 15.67 20.28 -13.64
CA LEU A 82 15.59 21.73 -13.80
C LEU A 82 16.94 22.31 -14.27
N GLY A 83 18.05 21.90 -13.64
CA GLY A 83 19.39 22.32 -14.07
C GLY A 83 19.71 21.88 -15.50
N ALA A 84 19.39 20.63 -15.84
CA ALA A 84 19.56 20.08 -17.18
C ALA A 84 18.73 20.85 -18.24
N LEU A 85 17.52 21.29 -17.90
CA LEU A 85 16.69 22.12 -18.79
C LEU A 85 17.39 23.43 -19.15
N PHE A 86 17.92 24.16 -18.16
CA PHE A 86 18.65 25.42 -18.41
C PHE A 86 19.93 25.19 -19.23
N LEU A 87 20.67 24.11 -18.97
CA LEU A 87 21.82 23.71 -19.78
C LEU A 87 21.43 23.38 -21.23
N GLY A 88 20.31 22.67 -21.41
CA GLY A 88 19.77 22.39 -22.74
C GLY A 88 19.37 23.66 -23.49
N LEU A 89 18.73 24.62 -22.82
CA LEU A 89 18.39 25.91 -23.41
C LEU A 89 19.64 26.73 -23.79
N ALA A 90 20.74 26.62 -23.03
CA ALA A 90 22.01 27.28 -23.35
C ALA A 90 22.67 26.75 -24.65
N ALA A 91 22.34 25.52 -25.04
CA ALA A 91 22.83 24.90 -26.29
C ALA A 91 22.13 25.45 -27.54
N ILE A 92 20.97 26.08 -27.39
CA ILE A 92 20.21 26.70 -28.50
C ILE A 92 20.98 27.94 -28.99
N PRO A 93 21.00 28.24 -30.30
CA PRO A 93 21.68 29.42 -30.87
C PRO A 93 20.95 30.74 -30.54
N LEU A 94 20.96 31.12 -29.26
CA LEU A 94 20.52 32.42 -28.75
C LEU A 94 21.69 33.42 -28.70
N ALA A 95 21.42 34.67 -28.31
CA ALA A 95 22.45 35.66 -28.06
C ALA A 95 23.48 35.14 -27.04
N GLY A 96 24.77 35.37 -27.29
CA GLY A 96 25.88 34.79 -26.51
C GLY A 96 25.79 35.04 -25.00
N ALA A 97 25.42 36.26 -24.60
CA ALA A 97 25.24 36.62 -23.20
C ALA A 97 24.13 35.79 -22.52
N VAL A 98 23.03 35.54 -23.23
CA VAL A 98 21.90 34.73 -22.72
C VAL A 98 22.33 33.27 -22.56
N ARG A 99 23.06 32.72 -23.53
CA ARG A 99 23.58 31.34 -23.46
C ARG A 99 24.52 31.15 -22.28
N ILE A 100 25.43 32.09 -22.06
CA ILE A 100 26.37 32.03 -20.93
C ILE A 100 25.60 32.09 -19.61
N ALA A 101 24.64 33.01 -19.47
CA ALA A 101 23.84 33.12 -18.26
C ALA A 101 23.06 31.82 -17.97
N LEU A 102 22.40 31.24 -19.00
CA LEU A 102 21.68 29.98 -18.89
C LEU A 102 22.62 28.81 -18.53
N ALA A 103 23.81 28.76 -19.12
CA ALA A 103 24.80 27.72 -18.84
C ALA A 103 25.30 27.79 -17.39
N VAL A 104 25.58 29.00 -16.88
CA VAL A 104 26.02 29.20 -15.49
C VAL A 104 24.90 28.82 -14.52
N ILE A 105 23.69 29.33 -14.73
CA ILE A 105 22.53 29.03 -13.86
C ILE A 105 22.23 27.52 -13.88
N GLY A 106 22.09 26.94 -15.06
CA GLY A 106 21.80 25.52 -15.22
C GLY A 106 22.89 24.63 -14.65
N GLY A 107 24.16 25.00 -14.88
CA GLY A 107 25.31 24.28 -14.34
C GLY A 107 25.34 24.28 -12.81
N VAL A 108 25.12 25.43 -12.18
CA VAL A 108 25.07 25.54 -10.71
C VAL A 108 23.91 24.72 -10.15
N ILE A 109 22.69 24.84 -10.71
CA ILE A 109 21.52 24.09 -10.24
C ILE A 109 21.75 22.58 -10.39
N PHE A 110 22.28 22.15 -11.53
CA PHE A 110 22.57 20.74 -11.80
C PHE A 110 23.60 20.20 -10.81
N LEU A 111 24.71 20.91 -10.57
CA LEU A 111 25.74 20.49 -9.63
C LEU A 111 25.21 20.42 -8.20
N VAL A 112 24.42 21.41 -7.76
CA VAL A 112 23.74 21.35 -6.46
C VAL A 112 22.81 20.16 -6.37
N GLY A 113 22.05 19.88 -7.43
CA GLY A 113 21.16 18.72 -7.51
C GLY A 113 21.90 17.39 -7.37
N VAL A 114 23.00 17.22 -8.11
CA VAL A 114 23.81 16.00 -8.08
C VAL A 114 24.53 15.83 -6.73
N VAL A 115 25.17 16.88 -6.21
CA VAL A 115 25.86 16.82 -4.91
C VAL A 115 24.86 16.56 -3.79
N GLY A 116 23.71 17.23 -3.83
CA GLY A 116 22.63 17.02 -2.87
C GLY A 116 22.09 15.60 -2.91
N TRP A 117 21.88 15.03 -4.10
CA TRP A 117 21.44 13.65 -4.25
C TRP A 117 22.49 12.68 -3.71
N VAL A 118 23.73 12.79 -4.17
CA VAL A 118 24.79 11.84 -3.84
C VAL A 118 25.22 11.94 -2.39
N TRP A 119 25.25 13.12 -1.79
CA TRP A 119 25.74 13.25 -0.41
C TRP A 119 24.60 13.20 0.60
N VAL A 120 23.49 13.92 0.38
CA VAL A 120 22.44 14.02 1.39
C VAL A 120 21.55 12.78 1.41
N GLU A 121 21.24 12.17 0.27
CA GLU A 121 20.42 10.94 0.28
C GLU A 121 21.21 9.71 0.67
N ASP A 122 22.47 9.61 0.25
CA ASP A 122 23.35 8.51 0.65
C ASP A 122 23.46 8.44 2.18
N GLN A 123 23.66 9.59 2.86
CA GLN A 123 23.65 9.64 4.32
C GLN A 123 22.30 9.22 4.94
N LYS A 124 21.18 9.68 4.38
CA LYS A 124 19.84 9.27 4.86
C LYS A 124 19.61 7.77 4.70
N MET A 125 20.11 7.17 3.62
CA MET A 125 19.99 5.73 3.39
C MET A 125 20.84 4.91 4.38
N TYR A 126 22.05 5.37 4.70
CA TYR A 126 22.88 4.73 5.73
C TYR A 126 22.28 4.86 7.13
N GLU A 127 21.79 6.05 7.50
CA GLU A 127 21.14 6.26 8.81
C GLU A 127 19.86 5.44 8.95
N ALA A 128 19.03 5.35 7.91
CA ALA A 128 17.82 4.52 7.90
C ALA A 128 18.16 3.02 7.99
N SER A 129 19.22 2.57 7.30
CA SER A 129 19.68 1.18 7.38
C SER A 129 20.25 0.84 8.76
N ALA A 130 20.99 1.76 9.38
CA ALA A 130 21.52 1.59 10.73
C ALA A 130 20.43 1.63 11.82
N ALA A 131 19.37 2.41 11.61
CA ALA A 131 18.21 2.45 12.50
C ALA A 131 17.25 1.25 12.34
N GLY A 132 17.34 0.54 11.20
CA GLY A 132 16.51 -0.62 10.86
C GLY A 132 16.92 -1.95 11.52
N GLY A 133 18.02 -1.97 12.27
CA GLY A 133 18.43 -3.11 13.08
C GLY A 133 19.02 -4.25 12.26
N GLU A 134 20.29 -4.54 12.53
CA GLU A 134 20.86 -5.88 12.41
C GLU A 134 19.96 -6.87 13.16
N ALA A 135 19.13 -7.62 12.44
CA ALA A 135 18.76 -8.95 12.89
C ALA A 135 19.97 -9.84 12.64
N GLU A 136 20.82 -9.96 13.67
CA GLU A 136 21.89 -10.96 13.75
C GLU A 136 21.34 -12.36 13.45
N HIS A 137 22.22 -13.15 12.82
CA HIS A 137 22.09 -14.55 12.41
C HIS A 137 21.50 -15.52 13.45
#